data_AF-A0A349BX79-F1
#
_entry.id   AF-A0A349BX79-F1
#
_cell.length_a   1.000
_cell.length_b   1.000
_cell.length_c   1.000
_cell.angle_alpha   90.00
_cell.angle_beta   90.00
_cell.angle_gamma   90.00
#
_symmetry.space_group_name_H-M   'P 1'
#
loop_
_entity.id
_entity.type
_entity.pdbx_description
1 polymer ?
#
loop_
_entity_poly.entity_id
_entity_poly.type
_entity_poly.pdbx_seq_one_letter_code
_entity_poly.pdbx_strand_id
1 'polypeptide(L)'
;MTNTEVYKRANIDRKLFSKIRTNPAYHPGKSTVLALAVALKLDLTDTADLLARAEYALSPGSVGDLIVRYFIEHGIYDLQVINTALNEYDQPILG
;
A
#
# COMPACT_ATOMS: atom_id res chain seq x y z
N MET A 1 -11.79 -6.09 10.93
CA MET A 1 -10.34 -6.31 10.76
C MET A 1 -9.59 -5.72 11.94
N THR A 2 -8.72 -6.49 12.57
CA THR A 2 -7.93 -6.07 13.74
C THR A 2 -6.63 -5.40 13.32
N ASN A 3 -6.03 -4.61 14.20
CA ASN A 3 -4.71 -3.98 13.95
C ASN A 3 -3.63 -5.02 13.58
N THR A 4 -3.68 -6.19 14.23
CA THR A 4 -2.78 -7.31 13.97
C THR A 4 -2.96 -7.89 12.56
N GLU A 5 -4.19 -7.96 12.09
CA GLU A 5 -4.46 -8.40 10.72
C GLU A 5 -3.93 -7.39 9.70
N VAL A 6 -4.11 -6.09 9.95
CA VAL A 6 -3.68 -5.03 9.01
C VAL A 6 -2.17 -5.06 8.77
N TYR A 7 -1.34 -4.93 9.81
CA TYR A 7 0.10 -4.84 9.59
C TYR A 7 0.70 -6.16 9.07
N LYS A 8 0.11 -7.32 9.43
CA LYS A 8 0.53 -8.61 8.85
C LYS A 8 0.18 -8.72 7.38
N ARG A 9 -1.04 -8.34 6.98
CA ARG A 9 -1.46 -8.32 5.56
C ARG A 9 -0.66 -7.32 4.73
N ALA A 10 -0.25 -6.21 5.35
CA ALA A 10 0.60 -5.20 4.71
C ALA A 10 2.09 -5.56 4.70
N ASN A 11 2.49 -6.70 5.27
CA ASN A 11 3.89 -7.09 5.46
C ASN A 11 4.76 -6.05 6.20
N ILE A 12 4.15 -5.31 7.13
CA ILE A 12 4.80 -4.23 7.89
C ILE A 12 5.10 -4.69 9.32
N ASP A 13 6.28 -4.32 9.83
CA ASP A 13 6.64 -4.56 11.24
C ASP A 13 5.67 -3.85 12.20
N ARG A 14 5.31 -4.53 13.30
CA ARG A 14 4.39 -4.00 14.32
C ARG A 14 4.84 -2.65 14.87
N LYS A 15 6.15 -2.41 15.05
CA LYS A 15 6.68 -1.14 15.57
C LYS A 15 6.51 -0.03 14.54
N LEU A 16 6.74 -0.32 13.26
CA LEU A 16 6.48 0.63 12.17
C LEU A 16 4.99 1.00 12.12
N PHE A 17 4.10 0.01 12.15
CA PHE A 17 2.65 0.27 12.22
C PHE A 17 2.26 1.10 13.45
N SER A 18 2.87 0.83 14.62
CA SER A 18 2.65 1.65 15.81
C SER A 18 3.09 3.09 15.59
N LYS A 19 4.27 3.34 14.99
CA LYS A 19 4.77 4.70 14.71
C LYS A 19 3.81 5.46 13.81
N ILE A 20 3.33 4.84 12.73
CA ILE A 20 2.35 5.44 11.81
C ILE A 20 1.10 5.91 12.56
N ARG A 21 0.66 5.15 13.56
CA ARG A 21 -0.57 5.46 14.31
C ARG A 21 -0.41 6.46 15.42
N THR A 22 0.75 6.48 16.10
CA THR A 22 0.91 7.22 17.36
C THR A 22 1.78 8.45 17.23
N ASN A 23 2.54 8.59 16.16
CA ASN A 23 3.39 9.76 15.91
C ASN A 23 2.84 10.56 14.73
N PRO A 24 2.13 11.68 14.98
CA PRO A 24 1.60 12.54 13.92
C PRO A 24 2.68 13.14 12.99
N ALA A 25 3.93 13.20 13.44
CA ALA A 25 5.06 13.68 12.64
C ALA A 25 5.75 12.55 11.85
N TYR A 26 5.32 11.28 12.01
CA TYR A 26 5.87 10.18 11.22
C TYR A 26 5.27 10.20 9.81
N HIS A 27 6.14 10.33 8.81
CA HIS A 27 5.73 10.32 7.41
C HIS A 27 6.07 8.95 6.79
N PRO A 28 5.07 8.07 6.55
CA PRO A 28 5.32 6.78 5.89
C PRO A 28 5.71 6.98 4.43
N GLY A 29 6.57 6.10 3.90
CA GLY A 29 6.87 6.09 2.48
C GLY A 29 5.69 5.60 1.63
N LYS A 30 5.66 5.99 0.35
CA LYS A 30 4.57 5.62 -0.57
C LYS A 30 4.29 4.12 -0.63
N SER A 31 5.32 3.27 -0.65
CA SER A 31 5.18 1.80 -0.68
C SER A 31 4.45 1.28 0.57
N THR A 32 4.73 1.84 1.74
CA THR A 32 4.05 1.52 2.99
C THR A 32 2.57 1.93 2.95
N VAL A 33 2.27 3.11 2.40
CA VAL A 33 0.88 3.60 2.28
C VAL A 33 0.08 2.73 1.30
N LEU A 34 0.66 2.35 0.17
CA LEU A 34 0.06 1.42 -0.79
C LEU A 34 -0.14 0.02 -0.18
N ALA A 35 0.83 -0.49 0.58
CA ALA A 35 0.70 -1.76 1.29
C ALA A 35 -0.48 -1.74 2.28
N LEU A 36 -0.68 -0.62 2.98
CA LEU A 36 -1.82 -0.42 3.86
C LEU A 36 -3.13 -0.37 3.09
N ALA A 37 -3.20 0.34 1.95
CA ALA A 37 -4.38 0.38 1.10
C ALA A 37 -4.79 -1.04 0.63
N VAL A 38 -3.83 -1.83 0.17
CA VAL A 38 -4.04 -3.22 -0.24
C VAL A 38 -4.47 -4.08 0.95
N ALA A 39 -3.81 -3.96 2.09
CA ALA A 39 -4.14 -4.74 3.29
C ALA A 39 -5.56 -4.45 3.79
N LEU A 40 -5.97 -3.19 3.69
CA LEU A 40 -7.30 -2.69 4.04
C LEU A 40 -8.38 -3.00 2.98
N LYS A 41 -7.97 -3.48 1.80
CA LYS A 41 -8.84 -3.74 0.64
C LYS A 41 -9.61 -2.51 0.17
N LEU A 42 -8.94 -1.36 0.15
CA LEU A 42 -9.53 -0.11 -0.32
C LEU A 42 -9.74 -0.15 -1.84
N ASP A 43 -10.85 0.41 -2.31
CA ASP A 43 -11.02 0.67 -3.72
C ASP A 43 -10.10 1.82 -4.20
N LEU A 44 -10.12 2.15 -5.49
CA LEU A 44 -9.27 3.21 -6.03
C LEU A 44 -9.55 4.59 -5.45
N THR A 45 -10.82 4.89 -5.11
CA THR A 45 -11.21 6.19 -4.58
C THR A 45 -10.63 6.36 -3.18
N ASP A 46 -10.85 5.37 -2.32
CA ASP A 46 -10.33 5.36 -0.96
C ASP A 46 -8.80 5.26 -0.92
N THR A 47 -8.20 4.51 -1.85
CA THR A 47 -6.74 4.44 -2.01
C THR A 47 -6.16 5.81 -2.38
N ALA A 48 -6.81 6.54 -3.30
CA ALA A 48 -6.38 7.88 -3.69
C ALA A 48 -6.51 8.87 -2.52
N ASP A 49 -7.59 8.81 -1.72
CA ASP A 49 -7.73 9.63 -0.52
C ASP A 49 -6.63 9.33 0.51
N LEU A 50 -6.35 8.05 0.77
CA LEU A 50 -5.30 7.64 1.70
C LEU A 50 -3.90 8.11 1.24
N LEU A 51 -3.60 7.97 -0.05
CA LEU A 51 -2.34 8.47 -0.62
C LEU A 51 -2.23 9.99 -0.51
N ALA A 52 -3.30 10.71 -0.83
CA ALA A 52 -3.32 12.17 -0.78
C ALA A 52 -3.06 12.71 0.65
N ARG A 53 -3.62 12.05 1.68
CA ARG A 53 -3.35 12.36 3.10
C ARG A 53 -1.89 12.14 3.49
N ALA A 54 -1.17 11.29 2.75
CA ALA A 54 0.26 11.05 2.91
C ALA A 54 1.10 11.78 1.84
N GLU A 55 0.51 12.75 1.11
CA GLU A 55 1.18 13.57 0.10
C GLU A 55 1.69 12.78 -1.12
N TYR A 56 1.02 11.67 -1.44
CA TYR A 56 1.29 10.85 -2.63
C TYR A 56 0.10 10.80 -3.59
N ALA A 57 0.38 10.37 -4.82
CA ALA A 57 -0.62 10.04 -5.81
C ALA A 57 -0.19 8.81 -6.63
N LEU A 58 -1.15 8.14 -7.27
CA LEU A 58 -0.88 7.17 -8.33
C LEU A 58 -0.56 7.95 -9.63
N SER A 59 0.67 7.83 -10.10
CA SER A 59 1.17 8.41 -11.33
C SER A 59 0.85 7.50 -12.51
N PRO A 60 0.17 8.00 -13.56
CA PRO A 60 -0.12 7.21 -14.75
C PRO A 60 1.13 6.83 -15.55
N GLY A 61 2.27 7.49 -15.33
CA GLY A 61 3.55 7.15 -15.96
C GLY A 61 4.42 6.17 -15.17
N SER A 62 4.02 5.78 -13.96
CA SER A 62 4.75 4.82 -13.12
C SER A 62 4.25 3.41 -13.39
N VAL A 63 5.12 2.52 -13.88
CA VAL A 63 4.79 1.11 -14.10
C VAL A 63 4.32 0.46 -12.79
N GLY A 64 5.01 0.70 -11.68
CA GLY A 64 4.59 0.19 -10.37
C GLY A 64 3.20 0.68 -9.95
N ASP A 65 2.88 1.94 -10.21
CA ASP A 65 1.56 2.49 -9.85
C ASP A 65 0.45 1.90 -10.74
N LEU A 66 0.73 1.67 -12.03
CA LEU A 66 -0.19 1.00 -12.94
C LEU A 66 -0.45 -0.44 -12.52
N ILE A 67 0.58 -1.17 -12.09
CA ILE A 67 0.46 -2.53 -11.57
C ILE A 67 -0.45 -2.53 -10.33
N VAL A 68 -0.16 -1.70 -9.33
CA VAL A 68 -0.98 -1.64 -8.09
C VAL A 68 -2.42 -1.23 -8.40
N ARG A 69 -2.61 -0.24 -9.27
CA ARG A 69 -3.94 0.20 -9.72
C ARG A 69 -4.72 -0.94 -10.37
N TYR A 70 -4.09 -1.69 -11.28
CA TYR A 70 -4.73 -2.83 -11.95
C TYR A 70 -5.25 -3.86 -10.93
N PHE A 71 -4.43 -4.25 -9.95
CA PHE A 71 -4.85 -5.22 -8.94
C PHE A 71 -6.01 -4.71 -8.07
N ILE A 72 -5.99 -3.44 -7.66
CA ILE A 72 -7.09 -2.83 -6.89
C ILE A 72 -8.38 -2.78 -7.71
N GLU A 73 -8.32 -2.35 -8.98
CA GLU A 73 -9.48 -2.32 -9.90
C GLU A 73 -10.12 -3.71 -10.07
N HIS A 74 -9.32 -4.77 -10.05
CA HIS A 74 -9.78 -6.16 -10.19
C HIS A 74 -10.12 -6.83 -8.85
N GLY A 75 -10.04 -6.10 -7.72
CA GLY A 75 -10.37 -6.62 -6.39
C GLY A 75 -9.37 -7.66 -5.85
N ILE A 76 -8.15 -7.68 -6.38
CA ILE A 76 -7.09 -8.61 -5.99
C ILE A 76 -6.20 -7.92 -4.95
N TYR A 77 -6.39 -8.31 -3.69
CA TYR A 77 -5.74 -7.69 -2.52
C TYR A 77 -4.76 -8.63 -1.81
N ASP A 78 -4.11 -9.51 -2.57
CA ASP A 78 -3.03 -10.36 -2.06
C ASP A 78 -1.68 -9.66 -2.29
N LEU A 79 -1.06 -9.19 -1.21
CA LEU A 79 0.19 -8.43 -1.28
C LEU A 79 1.33 -9.26 -1.89
N GLN A 80 1.36 -10.58 -1.66
CA GLN A 80 2.41 -11.43 -2.21
C GLN A 80 2.27 -11.57 -3.72
N VAL A 81 1.04 -11.69 -4.23
CA VAL A 81 0.77 -11.69 -5.69
C VAL A 81 1.16 -10.35 -6.30
N ILE A 82 0.78 -9.23 -5.68
CA ILE A 82 1.11 -7.89 -6.16
C ILE A 82 2.63 -7.67 -6.16
N ASN A 83 3.34 -8.05 -5.09
CA ASN A 83 4.80 -7.94 -5.01
C ASN A 83 5.52 -8.82 -6.02
N THR A 84 4.97 -9.99 -6.33
CA THR A 84 5.52 -10.85 -7.40
C THR A 84 5.47 -10.13 -8.74
N ALA A 85 4.30 -9.56 -9.08
CA ALA A 85 4.16 -8.77 -10.30
C ALA A 85 5.05 -7.52 -10.31
N LEU A 86 5.14 -6.77 -9.20
CA LEU A 86 6.06 -5.63 -9.12
C LEU A 86 7.51 -6.04 -9.39
N ASN A 87 7.94 -7.16 -8.81
CA ASN A 87 9.30 -7.68 -8.99
C ASN A 87 9.56 -8.16 -10.43
N GLU A 88 8.56 -8.74 -11.12
CA GLU A 88 8.67 -9.13 -12.54
C GLU A 88 8.93 -7.95 -13.49
N TYR A 89 8.56 -6.74 -13.07
CA TYR A 89 8.77 -5.49 -13.83
C TYR A 89 9.87 -4.60 -13.21
N ASP A 90 10.74 -5.16 -12.36
CA ASP A 90 11.82 -4.45 -11.67
C ASP A 90 11.35 -3.21 -10.87
N GLN A 91 10.11 -3.24 -10.37
CA GLN A 91 9.52 -2.18 -9.56
C GLN A 91 9.74 -2.43 -8.06
N PRO A 92 9.82 -1.37 -7.23
CA PRO A 92 9.90 -1.53 -5.78
C PRO A 92 8.68 -2.27 -5.21
N ILE A 93 8.91 -3.27 -4.36
CA ILE A 93 7.86 -4.01 -3.66
C ILE A 93 7.18 -3.18 -2.57
N LEU A 94 5.99 -3.59 -2.18
CA LEU A 94 5.20 -3.03 -1.08
C LEU A 94 5.47 -3.77 0.23
N GLY A 95 5.39 -3.05 1.35
CA GLY A 95 5.47 -3.61 2.71
C GLY A 95 6.89 -3.66 3.27
#